data_AF-A0AAD2A0E5-F1
#
_entry.id   AF-A0AAD2A0E5-F1
#
_cell.length_a   1.000
_cell.length_b   1.000
_cell.length_c   1.000
_cell.angle_alpha   90.00
_cell.angle_beta   90.00
_cell.angle_gamma   90.00
#
_symmetry.space_group_name_H-M   'P 1'
#
loop_
_entity.id
_entity.type
_entity.pdbx_description
1 polymer ?
#
loop_
_entity_poly.entity_id
_entity_poly.type
_entity_poly.pdbx_seq_one_letter_code
_entity_poly.pdbx_strand_id
1 'polypeptide(L)'
;MFPLNCTSNSLCHVYINGTAGSGCVDTQACCALQTGDSVTRYKLGFNGDVCSAYRSFVNLDYSLPVSRWPAPGVELEWLLPREPTCEELGDCDSGSTCSPDPNSNDAIKRCFCNSGLQWDSVVGQCIKVYKDRIALITGLTIGLAVALLAALTRFLFYMRHQRIKKEQERLTREREEILNAVIDFNREEDDMSLAVYVQRLMEEERIMDVVDPMLTRKGVSNMGFQSMKALAFLAVRCLNEHRQNRPSMKEVAEEIEYIISIAIADVTE
;
A
#
# COMPACT_ATOMS: atom_id res chain seq x y z
N MET A 1 -6.01 -28.06 -51.68
CA MET A 1 -5.81 -29.46 -51.25
C MET A 1 -4.95 -29.44 -49.99
N PHE A 2 -5.33 -30.17 -48.95
CA PHE A 2 -4.57 -30.23 -47.69
C PHE A 2 -3.40 -31.20 -47.83
N PRO A 3 -2.19 -30.94 -47.27
CA PRO A 3 -1.16 -31.97 -47.16
C PRO A 3 -1.50 -32.87 -45.97
N LEU A 4 -2.41 -33.83 -46.19
CA LEU A 4 -2.64 -34.92 -45.24
C LEU A 4 -1.51 -35.93 -45.38
N ASN A 5 -0.83 -36.26 -44.28
CA ASN A 5 0.16 -37.33 -44.29
C ASN A 5 -0.53 -38.65 -43.93
N CYS A 6 -0.81 -39.45 -44.96
CA CYS A 6 -1.44 -40.78 -44.84
C CYS A 6 -0.43 -41.93 -44.97
N THR A 7 0.88 -41.66 -44.82
CA THR A 7 1.90 -42.70 -44.87
C THR A 7 1.80 -43.61 -43.65
N SER A 8 2.29 -44.85 -43.76
CA SER A 8 2.32 -45.82 -42.65
C SER A 8 3.12 -45.36 -41.43
N ASN A 9 4.00 -44.36 -41.59
CA ASN A 9 4.78 -43.75 -40.52
C ASN A 9 4.15 -42.45 -39.99
N SER A 10 2.93 -42.11 -40.40
CA SER A 10 2.24 -40.92 -39.89
C SER A 10 1.85 -41.07 -38.42
N LEU A 11 1.67 -39.95 -37.73
CA LEU A 11 1.23 -39.90 -36.32
C LEU A 11 -0.10 -40.63 -36.10
N CYS A 12 -0.94 -40.69 -37.13
CA CYS A 12 -2.22 -41.40 -37.11
C CYS A 12 -2.00 -42.91 -36.91
N HIS A 13 -1.07 -43.51 -37.66
CA HIS A 13 -0.72 -44.92 -37.51
C HIS A 13 0.00 -45.21 -36.19
N VAL A 14 0.88 -44.31 -35.72
CA VAL A 14 1.51 -44.42 -34.39
C VAL A 14 0.45 -44.48 -33.29
N TYR A 15 -0.57 -43.63 -33.39
CA TYR A 15 -1.67 -43.58 -32.43
C TYR A 15 -2.57 -44.82 -32.46
N ILE A 16 -2.98 -45.26 -33.66
CA ILE A 16 -3.83 -46.46 -33.81
C ILE A 16 -3.08 -47.71 -33.33
N ASN A 17 -1.79 -47.84 -33.61
CA ASN A 17 -1.00 -48.98 -33.13
C ASN A 17 -0.83 -48.98 -31.60
N GLY A 18 -0.81 -47.81 -30.97
CA GLY A 18 -0.67 -47.67 -29.52
C GLY A 18 -1.99 -47.70 -28.73
N THR A 19 -3.14 -47.80 -29.40
CA THR A 19 -4.47 -47.76 -28.77
C THR A 19 -5.39 -48.85 -29.31
N ALA A 20 -6.58 -49.03 -28.74
CA ALA A 20 -7.58 -49.99 -29.22
C ALA A 20 -8.25 -49.57 -30.56
N GLY A 21 -7.64 -48.67 -31.34
CA GLY A 21 -8.15 -48.20 -32.62
C GLY A 21 -9.19 -47.07 -32.54
N SER A 22 -9.80 -46.80 -33.69
CA SER A 22 -10.86 -45.80 -33.87
C SER A 22 -12.25 -46.44 -33.74
N GLY A 23 -13.30 -45.62 -33.59
CA GLY A 23 -14.69 -46.11 -33.57
C GLY A 23 -15.18 -46.66 -34.92
N CYS A 24 -14.45 -46.40 -36.01
CA CYS A 24 -14.71 -46.99 -37.32
C CYS A 24 -13.80 -48.22 -37.49
N VAL A 25 -14.42 -49.41 -37.57
CA VAL A 25 -13.72 -50.71 -37.51
C VAL A 25 -13.17 -51.14 -38.88
N ASP A 26 -13.76 -50.66 -39.98
CA ASP A 26 -13.51 -51.20 -41.34
C ASP A 26 -12.83 -50.21 -42.31
N THR A 27 -12.16 -49.17 -41.81
CA THR A 27 -11.52 -48.15 -42.67
C THR A 27 -10.01 -48.19 -42.59
N GLN A 28 -9.34 -48.42 -43.72
CA GLN A 28 -7.89 -48.62 -43.82
C GLN A 28 -7.09 -47.33 -44.00
N ALA A 29 -7.77 -46.19 -44.15
CA ALA A 29 -7.14 -44.88 -44.35
C ALA A 29 -7.00 -44.13 -43.02
N CYS A 30 -5.77 -43.97 -42.56
CA CYS A 30 -5.41 -43.14 -41.40
C CYS A 30 -4.51 -42.00 -41.88
N CYS A 31 -4.88 -40.75 -41.60
CA CYS A 31 -4.11 -39.59 -42.02
C CYS A 31 -3.88 -38.63 -40.86
N ALA A 32 -2.67 -38.12 -40.72
CA ALA A 32 -2.33 -37.04 -39.80
C ALA A 32 -2.35 -35.69 -40.52
N LEU A 33 -2.89 -34.67 -39.87
CA LEU A 33 -2.81 -33.29 -40.32
C LEU A 33 -1.50 -32.67 -39.82
N GLN A 34 -0.70 -32.10 -40.71
CA GLN A 34 0.52 -31.40 -40.32
C GLN A 34 0.18 -29.92 -40.01
N THR A 35 0.12 -29.58 -38.73
CA THR A 35 -0.01 -28.19 -38.27
C THR A 35 1.37 -27.55 -38.24
N GLY A 36 1.68 -26.75 -39.27
CA GLY A 36 2.98 -26.08 -39.40
C GLY A 36 3.00 -24.91 -40.38
N ASP A 37 2.17 -24.92 -41.43
CA ASP A 37 2.12 -23.81 -42.39
C ASP A 37 0.68 -23.49 -42.80
N SER A 38 0.24 -22.26 -42.52
CA SER A 38 -0.95 -21.56 -43.05
C SER A 38 -2.23 -22.38 -43.30
N VAL A 39 -2.59 -23.35 -42.45
CA VAL A 39 -3.87 -24.06 -42.58
C VAL A 39 -4.92 -23.47 -41.64
N THR A 40 -5.34 -22.23 -41.89
CA THR A 40 -6.57 -21.68 -41.32
C THR A 40 -7.75 -22.19 -42.15
N ARG A 41 -8.27 -23.38 -41.82
CA ARG A 41 -9.57 -23.80 -42.37
C ARG A 41 -10.48 -24.32 -41.27
N TYR A 42 -11.44 -23.47 -40.88
CA TYR A 42 -12.49 -23.68 -39.88
C TYR A 42 -13.52 -24.76 -40.23
N LYS A 43 -13.22 -25.68 -41.18
CA LYS A 43 -14.19 -26.64 -41.71
C LYS A 43 -13.52 -27.99 -41.94
N LEU A 44 -13.99 -29.00 -41.22
CA LEU A 44 -13.72 -30.41 -41.50
C LEU A 44 -14.70 -30.86 -42.59
N GLY A 45 -14.17 -31.41 -43.69
CA GLY A 45 -15.02 -31.96 -44.75
C GLY A 45 -15.70 -33.23 -44.28
N PHE A 46 -17.02 -33.28 -44.36
CA PHE A 46 -17.82 -34.47 -44.06
C PHE A 46 -18.28 -35.09 -45.37
N ASN A 47 -18.02 -36.39 -45.55
CA ASN A 47 -18.62 -37.19 -46.61
C ASN A 47 -19.48 -38.27 -45.93
N GLY A 48 -20.79 -38.24 -46.14
CA GLY A 48 -21.75 -39.06 -45.39
C GLY A 48 -21.70 -40.56 -45.70
N ASP A 49 -21.01 -40.94 -46.78
CA ASP A 49 -20.96 -42.32 -47.26
C ASP A 49 -19.88 -43.17 -46.56
N VAL A 50 -18.99 -42.56 -45.78
CA VAL A 50 -17.85 -43.24 -45.14
C VAL A 50 -17.79 -42.87 -43.67
N CYS A 51 -17.68 -43.89 -42.79
CA CYS A 51 -17.43 -43.68 -41.37
C CYS A 51 -16.09 -42.96 -41.20
N SER A 52 -16.11 -41.74 -40.65
CA SER A 52 -14.92 -40.97 -40.34
C SER A 52 -14.87 -40.64 -38.86
N ALA A 53 -13.70 -40.85 -38.26
CA ALA A 53 -13.43 -40.51 -36.86
C ALA A 53 -12.27 -39.53 -36.81
N TYR A 54 -12.45 -38.41 -36.10
CA TYR A 54 -11.44 -37.37 -35.93
C TYR A 54 -11.02 -37.32 -34.47
N ARG A 55 -9.71 -37.20 -34.22
CA ARG A 55 -9.15 -36.94 -32.90
C ARG A 55 -8.13 -35.81 -32.99
N SER A 56 -8.21 -34.87 -32.06
CA SER A 56 -7.30 -33.75 -31.93
C SER A 56 -6.64 -33.77 -30.56
N PHE A 57 -5.38 -33.36 -30.52
CA PHE A 57 -4.59 -33.24 -29.30
C PHE A 57 -4.04 -31.82 -29.23
N VAL A 58 -4.25 -31.17 -28.09
CA VAL A 58 -3.74 -29.81 -27.84
C VAL A 58 -2.28 -29.91 -27.43
N ASN A 59 -1.41 -29.11 -28.05
CA ASN A 59 0.02 -29.02 -27.73
C ASN A 59 0.72 -30.39 -27.65
N LEU A 60 0.45 -31.28 -28.61
CA LEU A 60 0.99 -32.65 -28.65
C LEU A 60 2.49 -32.65 -28.92
N ASP A 61 3.26 -33.19 -27.98
CA ASP A 61 4.65 -33.56 -28.19
C ASP A 61 4.74 -34.98 -28.78
N TYR A 62 4.98 -35.06 -30.08
CA TYR A 62 5.10 -36.32 -30.83
C TYR A 62 6.38 -37.09 -30.53
N SER A 63 7.34 -36.51 -29.80
CA SER A 63 8.54 -37.23 -29.34
C SER A 63 8.24 -38.21 -28.19
N LEU A 64 7.08 -38.05 -27.54
CA LEU A 64 6.65 -38.89 -26.43
C LEU A 64 5.86 -40.12 -26.91
N PRO A 65 5.92 -41.25 -26.17
CA PRO A 65 5.10 -42.43 -26.46
C PRO A 65 3.61 -42.13 -26.26
N VAL A 66 2.74 -42.83 -27.01
CA VAL A 66 1.28 -42.62 -27.01
C VAL A 66 0.65 -42.68 -25.62
N SER A 67 1.20 -43.48 -24.70
CA SER A 67 0.75 -43.57 -23.31
C SER A 67 0.91 -42.28 -22.50
N ARG A 68 1.76 -41.35 -22.96
CA ARG A 68 2.00 -40.04 -22.35
C ARG A 68 1.33 -38.90 -23.11
N TRP A 69 0.59 -39.20 -24.18
CA TRP A 69 -0.13 -38.17 -24.91
C TRP A 69 -1.27 -37.60 -24.03
N PRO A 70 -1.58 -36.31 -24.18
CA PRO A 70 -2.67 -35.69 -23.44
C PRO A 70 -4.03 -36.29 -23.85
N ALA A 71 -5.05 -36.04 -23.04
CA ALA A 71 -6.42 -36.37 -23.43
C ALA A 71 -6.80 -35.60 -24.72
N PRO A 72 -7.62 -36.19 -25.61
CA PRO A 72 -8.12 -35.49 -26.78
C PRO A 72 -8.83 -34.19 -26.39
N GLY A 73 -8.56 -33.12 -27.13
CA GLY A 73 -9.07 -31.80 -26.83
C GLY A 73 -8.96 -30.85 -28.01
N VAL A 74 -9.61 -29.70 -27.88
CA VAL A 74 -9.55 -28.59 -28.83
C VAL A 74 -9.19 -27.34 -28.03
N GLU A 75 -8.17 -26.61 -28.49
CA GLU A 75 -7.82 -25.31 -27.93
C GLU A 75 -8.55 -24.23 -28.73
N LEU A 76 -9.23 -23.34 -28.00
CA LEU A 76 -9.92 -22.19 -28.57
C LEU A 76 -9.14 -20.94 -28.16
N GLU A 77 -8.49 -20.31 -29.13
CA GLU A 77 -7.85 -19.01 -28.93
C GLU A 77 -8.83 -17.90 -29.33
N TRP A 78 -8.96 -16.91 -28.45
CA TRP A 78 -9.76 -15.71 -28.73
C TRP A 78 -8.84 -14.62 -29.27
N LEU A 79 -8.84 -14.46 -30.59
CA LEU A 79 -8.39 -13.22 -31.19
C LEU A 79 -9.57 -12.25 -31.20
N LEU A 80 -9.33 -11.02 -30.72
CA LEU A 80 -10.34 -9.98 -30.74
C LEU A 80 -10.83 -9.78 -32.18
N PRO A 81 -12.15 -9.85 -32.44
CA PRO A 81 -12.67 -9.74 -33.79
C PRO A 81 -12.34 -8.37 -34.37
N ARG A 82 -11.76 -8.39 -35.58
CA ARG A 82 -11.56 -7.20 -36.40
C ARG A 82 -12.90 -6.73 -36.98
N GLU A 83 -12.87 -5.57 -37.62
CA GLU A 83 -14.01 -4.98 -38.29
C GLU A 83 -14.67 -5.95 -39.29
N PRO A 84 -16.01 -5.98 -39.41
CA PRO A 84 -16.73 -6.90 -40.29
C PRO A 84 -16.41 -6.64 -41.76
N THR A 85 -16.54 -7.68 -42.58
CA THR A 85 -16.41 -7.57 -44.04
C THR A 85 -17.67 -6.98 -44.66
N CYS A 86 -17.50 -6.18 -45.70
CA CYS A 86 -18.58 -5.52 -46.42
C CYS A 86 -18.44 -5.73 -47.92
N GLU A 87 -19.55 -5.78 -48.64
CA GLU A 87 -19.59 -5.73 -50.10
C GLU A 87 -20.06 -4.33 -50.57
N GLU A 88 -21.04 -3.76 -49.86
CA GLU A 88 -21.66 -2.47 -50.14
C GLU A 88 -21.56 -1.47 -48.97
N LEU A 89 -21.81 -0.18 -49.26
CA LEU A 89 -21.75 0.88 -48.25
C LEU A 89 -22.84 0.76 -47.17
N GLY A 90 -23.94 0.06 -47.47
CA GLY A 90 -25.04 -0.19 -46.53
C GLY A 90 -24.81 -1.32 -45.53
N ASP A 91 -23.75 -2.13 -45.72
CA ASP A 91 -23.39 -3.23 -44.81
C ASP A 91 -22.75 -2.71 -43.51
N CYS A 92 -22.27 -1.47 -43.53
CA CYS A 92 -21.56 -0.84 -42.43
C CYS A 92 -22.48 0.07 -41.61
N ASP A 93 -22.32 0.06 -40.29
CA ASP A 93 -23.00 1.01 -39.40
C ASP A 93 -22.63 2.46 -39.75
N SER A 94 -23.51 3.42 -39.44
CA SER A 94 -23.36 4.85 -39.80
C SER A 94 -22.05 5.51 -39.31
N GLY A 95 -21.35 4.90 -38.35
CA GLY A 95 -20.05 5.33 -37.84
C GLY A 95 -18.84 4.73 -38.59
N SER A 96 -19.04 4.00 -39.68
CA SER A 96 -18.00 3.29 -40.41
C SER A 96 -18.16 3.39 -41.92
N THR A 97 -17.06 3.23 -42.65
CA THR A 97 -17.00 3.30 -44.12
C THR A 97 -16.37 2.01 -44.67
N CYS A 98 -17.04 1.41 -45.65
CA CYS A 98 -16.53 0.22 -46.33
C CYS A 98 -15.30 0.58 -47.18
N SER A 99 -14.12 0.07 -46.81
CA SER A 99 -12.87 0.28 -47.54
C SER A 99 -12.08 -1.03 -47.73
N PRO A 100 -11.22 -1.13 -48.76
CA PRO A 100 -10.36 -2.30 -48.95
C PRO A 100 -9.44 -2.56 -47.74
N ASP A 101 -9.30 -3.83 -47.34
CA ASP A 101 -8.39 -4.24 -46.27
C ASP A 101 -6.94 -4.16 -46.77
N PRO A 102 -6.07 -3.33 -46.14
CA PRO A 102 -4.69 -3.14 -46.58
C PRO A 102 -3.86 -4.44 -46.54
N ASN A 103 -4.28 -5.43 -45.76
CA ASN A 103 -3.57 -6.71 -45.64
C ASN A 103 -4.02 -7.75 -46.67
N SER A 104 -5.02 -7.45 -47.49
CA SER A 104 -5.66 -8.41 -48.39
C SER A 104 -5.41 -8.16 -49.88
N ASN A 105 -4.47 -7.27 -50.24
CA ASN A 105 -4.24 -6.86 -51.64
C ASN A 105 -5.56 -6.54 -52.37
N ASP A 106 -6.43 -5.75 -51.72
CA ASP A 106 -7.75 -5.34 -52.20
C ASP A 106 -8.81 -6.45 -52.44
N ALA A 107 -8.51 -7.71 -52.10
CA ALA A 107 -9.44 -8.82 -52.29
C ALA A 107 -10.63 -8.83 -51.30
N ILE A 108 -10.49 -8.18 -50.14
CA ILE A 108 -11.50 -8.15 -49.07
C ILE A 108 -11.71 -6.69 -48.67
N LYS A 109 -12.97 -6.26 -48.52
CA LYS A 109 -13.32 -4.95 -47.94
C LYS A 109 -13.89 -5.12 -46.54
N ARG A 110 -13.65 -4.13 -45.68
CA ARG A 110 -14.13 -4.10 -44.28
C ARG A 110 -14.66 -2.72 -43.90
N CYS A 111 -15.50 -2.69 -42.87
CA CYS A 111 -16.08 -1.48 -42.32
C CYS A 111 -15.10 -0.77 -41.36
N PHE A 112 -14.37 0.23 -41.83
CA PHE A 112 -13.45 0.98 -40.97
C PHE A 112 -14.13 2.17 -40.30
N CYS A 113 -13.81 2.41 -39.03
CA CYS A 113 -14.40 3.52 -38.28
C CYS A 113 -14.03 4.89 -38.87
N ASN A 114 -15.02 5.79 -38.91
CA ASN A 114 -14.83 7.16 -39.37
C ASN A 114 -13.95 7.96 -38.39
N SER A 115 -13.38 9.07 -38.86
CA SER A 115 -12.50 9.94 -38.08
C SER A 115 -13.07 10.30 -36.70
N GLY A 116 -12.32 9.98 -35.64
CA GLY A 116 -12.70 10.25 -34.25
C GLY A 116 -13.46 9.11 -33.54
N LEU A 117 -13.69 8.00 -34.23
CA LEU A 117 -14.23 6.76 -33.66
C LEU A 117 -13.14 5.68 -33.61
N GLN A 118 -13.25 4.76 -32.65
CA GLN A 118 -12.38 3.59 -32.53
C GLN A 118 -13.24 2.32 -32.50
N TRP A 119 -12.75 1.26 -33.16
CA TRP A 119 -13.40 -0.04 -33.14
C TRP A 119 -13.33 -0.65 -31.74
N ASP A 120 -14.49 -1.00 -31.19
CA ASP A 120 -14.60 -1.80 -29.98
C ASP A 120 -14.92 -3.26 -30.37
N SER A 121 -13.98 -4.16 -30.11
CA SER A 121 -14.09 -5.59 -30.45
C SER A 121 -15.04 -6.38 -29.55
N VAL A 122 -15.42 -5.85 -28.39
CA VAL A 122 -16.35 -6.51 -27.46
C VAL A 122 -17.79 -6.13 -27.82
N VAL A 123 -18.03 -4.87 -28.16
CA VAL A 123 -19.34 -4.36 -28.58
C VAL A 123 -19.60 -4.63 -30.07
N GLY A 124 -18.53 -4.72 -30.87
CA GLY A 124 -18.63 -4.86 -32.33
C GLY A 124 -19.10 -3.58 -33.02
N GLN A 125 -18.75 -2.41 -32.47
CA GLN A 125 -19.17 -1.10 -33.00
C GLN A 125 -18.07 -0.05 -32.91
N CYS A 126 -18.19 0.99 -33.74
CA CYS A 126 -17.33 2.17 -33.69
C CYS A 126 -17.80 3.14 -32.59
N ILE A 127 -17.02 3.28 -31.52
CA ILE A 127 -17.34 4.13 -30.39
C ILE A 127 -16.52 5.42 -30.38
N LYS A 128 -17.08 6.49 -29.81
CA LYS A 128 -16.32 7.73 -29.55
C LYS A 128 -15.41 7.52 -28.36
N VAL A 129 -14.10 7.63 -28.57
CA VAL A 129 -13.14 7.63 -27.48
C VAL A 129 -13.11 9.03 -26.90
N TYR A 130 -13.84 9.24 -25.81
CA TYR A 130 -13.71 10.48 -25.05
C TYR A 130 -12.33 10.46 -24.39
N LYS A 131 -11.42 11.34 -24.85
CA LYS A 131 -10.20 11.64 -24.09
C LYS A 131 -10.62 12.29 -22.79
N ASP A 132 -10.60 11.50 -21.73
CA ASP A 132 -11.09 11.89 -20.44
C ASP A 132 -10.33 13.12 -19.91
N ARG A 133 -10.97 14.29 -19.97
CA ARG A 133 -10.59 15.44 -19.12
C ARG A 133 -10.97 15.19 -17.65
N ILE A 134 -11.31 13.95 -17.28
CA ILE A 134 -11.68 13.55 -15.93
C ILE A 134 -10.49 13.66 -14.97
N ALA A 135 -9.23 13.56 -15.43
CA ALA A 135 -8.06 13.74 -14.56
C ALA A 135 -7.96 15.15 -13.93
N LEU A 136 -8.50 16.18 -14.58
CA LEU A 136 -8.40 17.56 -14.10
C LEU A 136 -9.56 17.96 -13.18
N ILE A 137 -10.75 17.38 -13.39
CA ILE A 137 -11.95 17.69 -12.60
C ILE A 137 -12.00 16.85 -11.31
N THR A 138 -11.52 15.60 -11.33
CA THR A 138 -11.49 14.75 -10.12
C THR A 138 -10.38 15.17 -9.15
N GLY A 139 -9.25 15.68 -9.65
CA GLY A 139 -8.17 16.19 -8.79
C GLY A 139 -8.57 17.41 -7.95
N LEU A 140 -9.31 18.36 -8.54
CA LEU A 140 -9.71 19.61 -7.86
C LEU A 140 -10.78 19.38 -6.78
N THR A 141 -11.74 18.49 -7.02
CA THR A 141 -12.81 18.20 -6.05
C THR A 141 -12.28 17.45 -4.83
N ILE A 142 -11.36 16.50 -5.01
CA ILE A 142 -10.71 15.78 -3.92
C ILE A 142 -9.82 16.72 -3.11
N GLY A 143 -9.05 17.59 -3.77
CA GLY A 143 -8.18 18.56 -3.10
C GLY A 143 -8.95 19.53 -2.18
N LEU A 144 -10.07 20.09 -2.66
CA LEU A 144 -10.91 20.97 -1.85
C LEU A 144 -11.57 20.24 -0.68
N ALA A 145 -12.04 19.00 -0.87
CA ALA A 145 -12.63 18.21 0.20
C ALA A 145 -11.62 17.90 1.32
N VAL A 146 -10.39 17.50 0.97
CA VAL A 146 -9.32 17.23 1.94
C VAL A 146 -8.93 18.50 2.70
N ALA A 147 -8.83 19.64 2.00
CA ALA A 147 -8.52 20.92 2.64
C ALA A 147 -9.62 21.34 3.65
N LEU A 148 -10.89 21.17 3.29
CA LEU A 148 -12.02 21.46 4.19
C LEU A 148 -12.04 20.53 5.40
N LEU A 149 -11.79 19.22 5.22
CA LEU A 149 -11.70 18.26 6.33
C LEU A 149 -10.51 18.55 7.25
N ALA A 150 -9.36 18.92 6.70
CA ALA A 150 -8.20 19.35 7.48
C ALA A 150 -8.49 20.65 8.27
N ALA A 151 -9.19 21.61 7.66
CA ALA A 151 -9.59 22.83 8.34
C ALA A 151 -10.60 22.56 9.47
N LEU A 152 -11.59 21.69 9.23
CA LEU A 152 -12.57 21.29 10.24
C LEU A 152 -11.94 20.52 11.40
N THR A 153 -11.06 19.56 11.13
CA THR A 153 -10.35 18.80 12.18
C THR A 153 -9.45 19.72 13.01
N ARG A 154 -8.70 20.63 12.37
CA ARG A 154 -7.92 21.66 13.09
C ARG A 154 -8.81 22.58 13.91
N PHE A 155 -9.95 23.02 13.38
CA PHE A 155 -10.89 23.87 14.10
C PHE A 155 -11.51 23.13 15.30
N LEU A 156 -11.92 21.87 15.12
CA LEU A 156 -12.45 21.03 16.21
C LEU A 156 -11.37 20.77 17.26
N PHE A 157 -10.13 20.48 16.86
CA PHE A 157 -9.00 20.31 17.77
C PHE A 157 -8.71 21.62 18.53
N TYR A 158 -8.68 22.76 17.84
CA TYR A 158 -8.53 24.07 18.43
C TYR A 158 -9.66 24.38 19.44
N MET A 159 -10.91 24.13 19.06
CA MET A 159 -12.08 24.34 19.93
C MET A 159 -12.10 23.38 21.12
N ARG A 160 -11.66 22.14 20.95
CA ARG A 160 -11.57 21.15 22.04
C ARG A 160 -10.44 21.51 23.01
N HIS A 161 -9.30 21.92 22.48
CA HIS A 161 -8.19 22.43 23.27
C HIS A 161 -8.57 23.72 24.00
N GLN A 162 -9.28 24.65 23.35
CA GLN A 162 -9.84 25.85 23.98
C GLN A 162 -10.80 25.51 25.13
N ARG A 163 -11.71 24.54 24.94
CA ARG A 163 -12.63 24.11 26.00
C ARG A 163 -11.90 23.49 27.19
N ILE A 164 -10.98 22.56 26.93
CA ILE A 164 -10.16 21.93 27.97
C ILE A 164 -9.32 22.99 28.70
N LYS A 165 -8.74 23.95 27.98
CA LYS A 165 -7.97 25.04 28.60
C LYS A 165 -8.84 25.89 29.53
N LYS A 166 -10.07 26.25 29.11
CA LYS A 166 -11.01 27.02 29.95
C LYS A 166 -11.48 26.24 31.18
N GLU A 167 -11.75 24.95 31.04
CA GLU A 167 -12.12 24.08 32.15
C GLU A 167 -10.96 23.90 33.12
N GLN A 168 -9.75 23.70 32.61
CA GLN A 168 -8.53 23.67 33.41
C GLN A 168 -8.34 25.00 34.15
N GLU A 169 -8.39 26.16 33.46
CA GLU A 169 -8.28 27.48 34.10
C GLU A 169 -9.37 27.74 35.17
N ARG A 170 -10.57 27.16 35.01
CA ARG A 170 -11.62 27.20 36.06
C ARG A 170 -11.25 26.32 37.25
N LEU A 171 -10.84 25.08 37.00
CA LEU A 171 -10.39 24.15 38.05
C LEU A 171 -9.14 24.68 38.77
N THR A 172 -8.20 25.32 38.07
CA THR A 172 -7.02 25.94 38.67
C THR A 172 -7.42 27.12 39.54
N ARG A 173 -8.38 27.96 39.11
CA ARG A 173 -8.93 29.03 39.95
C ARG A 173 -9.66 28.51 41.18
N GLU A 174 -10.50 27.49 41.03
CA GLU A 174 -11.17 26.86 42.18
C GLU A 174 -10.15 26.23 43.14
N ARG A 175 -9.08 25.62 42.60
CA ARG A 175 -7.95 25.10 43.39
C ARG A 175 -7.17 26.22 44.08
N GLU A 176 -6.95 27.35 43.41
CA GLU A 176 -6.32 28.54 43.97
C GLU A 176 -7.19 29.18 45.05
N GLU A 177 -8.51 29.26 44.86
CA GLU A 177 -9.45 29.73 45.88
C GLU A 177 -9.46 28.81 47.10
N ILE A 178 -9.44 27.48 46.91
CA ILE A 178 -9.30 26.53 48.02
C ILE A 178 -7.94 26.68 48.70
N LEU A 179 -6.85 26.80 47.93
CA LEU A 179 -5.51 26.98 48.49
C LEU A 179 -5.39 28.30 49.25
N ASN A 180 -5.89 29.40 48.69
CA ASN A 180 -5.91 30.73 49.30
C ASN A 180 -6.89 30.84 50.47
N ALA A 181 -7.95 30.02 50.51
CA ALA A 181 -8.83 29.92 51.67
C ALA A 181 -8.19 29.09 52.79
N VAL A 182 -7.30 28.15 52.46
CA VAL A 182 -6.48 27.41 53.43
C VAL A 182 -5.29 28.26 53.92
N ILE A 183 -4.84 29.24 53.12
CA ILE A 183 -3.82 30.23 53.51
C ILE A 183 -4.51 31.45 54.10
N ASP A 184 -4.65 31.47 55.43
CA ASP A 184 -5.10 32.65 56.18
C ASP A 184 -4.09 33.81 56.02
N PHE A 185 -4.50 34.90 55.37
CA PHE A 185 -3.68 36.11 55.17
C PHE A 185 -3.43 36.93 56.45
N ASN A 186 -3.88 36.47 57.63
CA ASN A 186 -3.47 37.04 58.93
C ASN A 186 -2.21 36.39 59.53
N ARG A 187 -1.51 35.54 58.77
CA ARG A 187 -0.31 34.84 59.26
C ARG A 187 0.97 35.52 58.73
N GLU A 188 1.90 35.78 59.64
CA GLU A 188 3.15 36.56 59.45
C GLU A 188 4.04 36.03 58.31
N GLU A 189 4.99 36.87 57.90
CA GLU A 189 5.87 36.89 56.70
C GLU A 189 6.67 35.62 56.33
N ASP A 190 6.38 34.44 56.87
CA ASP A 190 7.20 33.22 56.75
C ASP A 190 6.62 32.08 55.88
N ASP A 191 5.41 32.16 55.34
CA ASP A 191 4.84 31.06 54.53
C ASP A 191 5.20 31.16 53.03
N MET A 192 6.50 31.18 52.73
CA MET A 192 7.01 30.97 51.37
C MET A 192 7.06 29.47 51.06
N SER A 193 6.52 29.05 49.91
CA SER A 193 6.71 27.68 49.40
C SER A 193 8.19 27.29 49.50
N LEU A 194 8.50 26.14 50.10
CA LEU A 194 9.87 25.66 50.27
C LEU A 194 10.64 25.68 48.95
N ALA A 195 9.97 25.37 47.83
CA ALA A 195 10.58 25.44 46.50
C ALA A 195 11.04 26.87 46.14
N VAL A 196 10.21 27.89 46.42
CA VAL A 196 10.51 29.30 46.15
C VAL A 196 11.58 29.81 47.11
N TYR A 197 11.52 29.42 48.38
CA TYR A 197 12.54 29.77 49.38
C TYR A 197 13.91 29.19 49.02
N VAL A 198 13.97 27.91 48.65
CA VAL A 198 15.20 27.23 48.22
C VAL A 198 15.74 27.83 46.92
N GLN A 199 14.88 28.14 45.95
CA GLN A 199 15.30 28.82 44.71
C GLN A 199 15.96 30.18 44.98
N ARG A 200 15.37 30.99 45.88
CA ARG A 200 15.97 32.27 46.30
C ARG A 200 17.32 32.08 46.98
N LEU A 201 17.42 31.14 47.92
CA LEU A 201 18.70 30.85 48.59
C LEU A 201 19.77 30.33 47.60
N MET A 202 19.38 29.67 46.52
CA MET A 202 20.31 29.26 45.47
C MET A 202 20.83 30.44 44.66
N GLU A 203 19.99 31.42 44.33
CA GLU A 203 20.39 32.67 43.67
C GLU A 203 21.32 33.51 44.56
N GLU A 204 21.08 33.50 45.88
CA GLU A 204 21.92 34.17 46.88
C GLU A 204 23.20 33.38 47.24
N GLU A 205 23.45 32.22 46.61
CA GLU A 205 24.53 31.27 46.95
C GLU A 205 24.53 30.74 48.40
N ARG A 206 23.40 30.86 49.09
CA ARG A 206 23.18 30.49 50.50
C ARG A 206 22.43 29.17 50.68
N ILE A 207 22.47 28.31 49.68
CA ILE A 207 21.78 27.01 49.67
C ILE A 207 22.20 26.07 50.81
N MET A 208 23.37 26.26 51.40
CA MET A 208 23.80 25.47 52.55
C MET A 208 23.03 25.80 53.83
N ASP A 209 22.39 26.98 53.91
CA ASP A 209 21.62 27.42 55.09
C ASP A 209 20.33 26.60 55.28
N VAL A 210 19.83 25.95 54.22
CA VAL A 210 18.63 25.11 54.26
C VAL A 210 18.95 23.61 54.41
N VAL A 211 20.22 23.22 54.34
CA VAL A 211 20.62 21.82 54.55
C VAL A 211 20.44 21.46 56.02
N ASP A 212 19.76 20.34 56.28
CA ASP A 212 19.49 19.87 57.64
C ASP A 212 20.78 19.82 58.48
N PRO A 213 20.85 20.55 59.61
CA PRO A 213 22.02 20.56 60.49
C PRO A 213 22.46 19.17 60.98
N MET A 214 21.55 18.18 60.99
CA MET A 214 21.87 16.79 61.32
C MET A 214 22.84 16.17 60.32
N LEU A 215 22.80 16.59 59.05
CA LEU A 215 23.68 16.12 57.99
C LEU A 215 25.08 16.70 58.11
N THR A 216 25.22 17.91 58.67
CA THR A 216 26.51 18.59 58.84
C THR A 216 27.16 18.33 60.21
N ARG A 217 26.42 17.74 61.15
CA ARG A 217 26.85 17.48 62.54
C ARG A 217 28.15 16.68 62.67
N LYS A 218 28.42 15.71 61.79
CA LYS A 218 29.61 14.85 61.88
C LYS A 218 30.87 15.43 61.21
N GLY A 219 30.80 16.66 60.70
CA GLY A 219 31.82 17.22 59.82
C GLY A 219 31.66 16.63 58.42
N VAL A 220 31.49 17.49 57.42
CA VAL A 220 31.36 17.09 56.01
C VAL A 220 32.66 17.47 55.30
N SER A 221 33.19 16.57 54.47
CA SER A 221 34.34 16.88 53.62
C SER A 221 33.97 18.00 52.63
N ASN A 222 34.98 18.71 52.11
CA ASN A 222 34.74 19.73 51.09
C ASN A 222 33.99 19.14 49.87
N MET A 223 34.31 17.89 49.50
CA MET A 223 33.59 17.18 48.43
C MET A 223 32.14 16.88 48.81
N GLY A 224 31.87 16.47 50.05
CA GLY A 224 30.48 16.29 50.51
C GLY A 224 29.65 17.57 50.42
N PHE A 225 30.25 18.74 50.71
CA PHE A 225 29.60 20.04 50.48
C PHE A 225 29.29 20.29 48.99
N GLN A 226 30.25 20.00 48.10
CA GLN A 226 30.03 20.15 46.66
C GLN A 226 28.94 19.20 46.14
N SER A 227 28.89 17.96 46.64
CA SER A 227 27.86 16.99 46.28
C SER A 227 26.46 17.44 46.72
N MET A 228 26.32 17.99 47.94
CA MET A 228 25.05 18.56 48.39
C MET A 228 24.62 19.76 47.54
N LYS A 229 25.55 20.64 47.18
CA LYS A 229 25.30 21.77 46.28
C LYS A 229 24.86 21.30 44.89
N ALA A 230 25.52 20.27 44.34
CA ALA A 230 25.17 19.67 43.05
C ALA A 230 23.77 19.05 43.06
N LEU A 231 23.40 18.33 44.13
CA LEU A 231 22.05 17.79 44.30
C LEU A 231 20.99 18.90 44.37
N ALA A 232 21.28 20.00 45.06
CA ALA A 232 20.36 21.14 45.12
C ALA A 232 20.15 21.79 43.74
N PHE A 233 21.20 21.94 42.93
CA PHE A 233 21.07 22.44 41.55
C PHE A 233 20.23 21.53 40.67
N LEU A 234 20.40 20.21 40.79
CA LEU A 234 19.58 19.25 40.08
C LEU A 234 18.11 19.34 40.52
N ALA A 235 17.85 19.47 41.82
CA ALA A 235 16.51 19.64 42.36
C ALA A 235 15.82 20.90 41.80
N VAL A 236 16.52 22.04 41.71
CA VAL A 236 15.95 23.25 41.11
C VAL A 236 15.69 23.11 39.61
N ARG A 237 16.56 22.40 38.87
CA ARG A 237 16.29 22.07 37.45
C ARG A 237 15.02 21.23 37.28
N CYS A 238 14.77 20.29 38.19
CA CYS A 238 13.54 19.49 38.20
C CYS A 238 12.28 20.34 38.46
N LEU A 239 12.41 21.43 39.21
CA LEU A 239 11.32 22.33 39.58
C LEU A 239 11.09 23.48 38.58
N ASN A 240 11.74 23.47 37.41
CA ASN A 240 11.60 24.54 36.42
C ASN A 240 10.13 24.74 35.99
N GLU A 241 9.65 25.98 35.92
CA GLU A 241 8.26 26.27 35.52
C GLU A 241 7.96 25.80 34.09
N HIS A 242 8.94 25.91 33.19
CA HIS A 242 8.81 25.45 31.81
C HIS A 242 9.12 23.96 31.69
N ARG A 243 8.10 23.17 31.33
CA ARG A 243 8.22 21.71 31.15
C ARG A 243 9.35 21.30 30.20
N GLN A 244 9.66 22.10 29.18
CA GLN A 244 10.71 21.80 28.20
C GLN A 244 12.13 21.96 28.77
N ASN A 245 12.29 22.72 29.85
CA ASN A 245 13.58 22.96 30.51
C ASN A 245 13.83 21.98 31.66
N ARG A 246 12.84 21.14 32.00
CA ARG A 246 13.01 20.10 33.02
C ARG A 246 13.81 18.94 32.43
N PRO A 247 14.81 18.41 33.14
CA PRO A 247 15.50 17.21 32.72
C PRO A 247 14.52 16.03 32.70
N SER A 248 14.81 15.07 31.83
CA SER A 248 14.15 13.77 31.85
C SER A 248 14.56 12.99 33.10
N MET A 249 13.70 12.09 33.58
CA MET A 249 14.04 11.23 34.73
C MET A 249 15.28 10.35 34.49
N LYS A 250 15.61 10.08 33.21
CA LYS A 250 16.84 9.39 32.84
C LYS A 250 18.07 10.26 33.15
N GLU A 251 18.07 11.51 32.68
CA GLU A 251 19.15 12.47 32.96
C GLU A 251 19.28 12.74 34.47
N VAL A 252 18.16 12.82 35.19
CA VAL A 252 18.16 12.96 36.65
C VAL A 252 18.85 11.77 37.33
N ALA A 253 18.52 10.54 36.92
CA ALA A 253 19.14 9.34 37.49
C ALA A 253 20.65 9.28 37.20
N GLU A 254 21.05 9.58 35.96
CA GLU A 254 22.45 9.62 35.55
C GLU A 254 23.24 10.70 36.32
N GLU A 255 22.67 11.89 36.50
CA GLU A 255 23.32 12.96 37.27
C GLU A 255 23.42 12.62 38.77
N ILE A 256 22.39 12.00 39.36
CA ILE A 256 22.44 11.56 40.76
C ILE A 256 23.52 10.49 40.94
N GLU A 257 23.57 9.49 40.06
CA GLU A 257 24.56 8.41 40.11
C GLU A 257 25.99 8.98 39.99
N TYR A 258 26.18 9.94 39.08
CA TYR A 258 27.45 10.65 38.94
C TYR A 258 27.85 11.39 40.24
N ILE A 259 26.93 12.17 40.83
CA ILE A 259 27.20 12.92 42.08
C ILE A 259 27.53 11.97 43.24
N ILE A 260 26.81 10.84 43.34
CA ILE A 260 27.06 9.81 44.36
C ILE A 260 28.42 9.16 44.14
N SER A 261 28.79 8.82 42.90
CA SER A 261 30.07 8.18 42.60
C SER A 261 31.26 9.03 43.04
N ILE A 262 31.19 10.35 42.82
CA ILE A 262 32.21 11.31 43.24
C ILE A 262 32.25 11.43 44.77
N ALA A 263 31.08 11.49 45.41
CA ALA A 263 30.99 11.60 46.87
C ALA A 263 31.54 10.35 47.59
N ILE A 264 31.29 9.16 47.03
CA ILE A 264 31.78 7.90 47.61
C ILE A 264 33.28 7.74 47.43
N ALA A 265 33.82 8.15 46.26
CA ALA A 265 35.26 8.07 46.00
C ALA A 265 36.08 8.87 47.03
N ASP A 266 35.59 10.04 47.45
CA ASP A 266 36.22 10.89 48.48
C ASP A 266 36.17 10.29 49.90
N VAL A 267 35.21 9.40 50.19
CA VAL A 267 35.10 8.75 51.51
C VAL A 267 36.00 7.52 51.61
N THR A 268 36.38 6.94 50.47
CA THR A 268 37.24 5.74 50.40
C THR A 268 38.74 6.03 50.38
N GLU A 269 39.13 7.30 50.26
CA GLU A 269 40.52 7.78 50.28
C GLU A 269 40.86 8.41 51.65
#